data_AF-A0A0B6VRG1-F1
#
_entry.id   AF-A0A0B6VRG1-F1
#
_cell.length_a   1.000
_cell.length_b   1.000
_cell.length_c   1.000
_cell.angle_alpha   90.00
_cell.angle_beta   90.00
_cell.angle_gamma   90.00
#
_symmetry.space_group_name_H-M   'P 1'
#
loop_
_entity.id
_entity.type
_entity.pdbx_description
1 polymer ?
#
loop_
_entity_poly.entity_id
_entity_poly.type
_entity_poly.pdbx_seq_one_letter_code
_entity_poly.pdbx_strand_id
1 'polypeptide(L)'
;MTDSDVKALILAATAPDDEAGRAIGRIGVAKAVSVLLDELVSRADLDDIGDHPTVTVRFDLAFAGEVTGHVLKVDKGGAVHDGGPDAEADAVVSQDLTDLLRGVYGIRAQRTNPTRSISWKHLKTPSAFVQPPWVFTTVRRLLAGSQDSPSDLADLSIRFDSDKWGLHFYTPHYERHFAPLRDLPVTVLEIGVGGYSDPDRGGGSLRMWKRYFHRGTVHGVDTYDKSGLEEQRIDILQGSQSDPEFLARLAEHTGPLDIVIDDGSHVSSDVVTSFQHLFAQVRPGGLYVVEDLQMSYWPGYGGNSQELNDPATSVGFVKTLVDGLHHEEFEPAEARVAAPTDTQVAGLHFYHNLVIIEKASNTEGTVPAWIPRRQVSR
;
A
#
# COMPACT_ATOMS: atom_id res chain seq x y z
N MET A 1 6.40 11.67 -14.18
CA MET A 1 7.36 11.89 -13.07
C MET A 1 8.10 10.57 -12.85
N THR A 2 9.32 10.52 -12.31
CA THR A 2 9.99 9.22 -12.09
C THR A 2 9.76 8.74 -10.65
N ASP A 3 9.30 7.50 -10.47
CA ASP A 3 9.14 6.83 -9.18
C ASP A 3 10.36 6.92 -8.26
N SER A 4 11.55 7.07 -8.85
CA SER A 4 12.81 7.25 -8.12
C SER A 4 12.84 8.49 -7.22
N ASP A 5 12.20 9.61 -7.60
CA ASP A 5 12.21 10.83 -6.80
C ASP A 5 11.28 10.71 -5.59
N VAL A 6 10.09 10.14 -5.79
CA VAL A 6 9.11 9.92 -4.73
C VAL A 6 9.71 8.99 -3.67
N LYS A 7 10.34 7.89 -4.11
CA LYS A 7 11.04 6.96 -3.22
C LYS A 7 12.17 7.65 -2.46
N ALA A 8 12.96 8.49 -3.13
CA ALA A 8 14.03 9.26 -2.47
C ALA A 8 13.50 10.21 -1.39
N LEU A 9 12.37 10.90 -1.63
CA LEU A 9 11.71 11.74 -0.62
C LEU A 9 11.17 10.91 0.55
N ILE A 10 10.51 9.78 0.29
CA ILE A 10 10.00 8.88 1.33
C ILE A 10 11.09 8.43 2.30
N LEU A 11 12.26 8.06 1.76
CA LEU A 11 13.41 7.65 2.57
C LEU A 11 14.01 8.84 3.33
N ALA A 12 14.16 9.98 2.66
CA ALA A 12 14.69 11.21 3.24
C ALA A 12 13.82 11.77 4.37
N ALA A 13 12.51 11.51 4.37
CA ALA A 13 11.58 12.03 5.38
C ALA A 13 11.85 11.52 6.81
N THR A 14 12.60 10.43 6.99
CA THR A 14 13.05 9.96 8.30
C THR A 14 14.51 10.27 8.60
N ALA A 15 15.22 10.90 7.66
CA ALA A 15 16.63 11.22 7.79
C ALA A 15 16.84 12.53 8.61
N PRO A 16 18.06 12.75 9.14
CA PRO A 16 18.45 14.03 9.71
C PRO A 16 18.26 15.21 8.73
N ASP A 17 18.10 16.43 9.25
CA ASP A 17 17.77 17.63 8.46
C ASP A 17 18.73 17.88 7.29
N ASP A 18 20.03 17.66 7.49
CA ASP A 18 21.04 17.88 6.47
C ASP A 18 20.92 16.87 5.31
N GLU A 19 20.56 15.61 5.60
CA GLU A 19 20.33 14.59 4.59
C GLU A 19 19.02 14.79 3.85
N ALA A 20 17.95 15.13 4.58
CA ALA A 20 16.66 15.46 3.99
C ALA A 20 16.78 16.68 3.05
N GLY A 21 17.50 17.71 3.49
CA GLY A 21 17.80 18.88 2.67
C GLY A 21 18.63 18.55 1.44
N ARG A 22 19.66 17.69 1.54
CA ARG A 22 20.42 17.23 0.37
C ARG A 22 19.56 16.47 -0.63
N ALA A 23 18.62 15.64 -0.16
CA ALA A 23 17.70 14.92 -1.03
C ALA A 23 16.79 15.87 -1.80
N ILE A 24 16.16 16.84 -1.11
CA ILE A 24 15.35 17.90 -1.74
C ILE A 24 16.18 18.67 -2.76
N GLY A 25 17.40 19.07 -2.41
CA GLY A 25 18.31 19.81 -3.29
C GLY A 25 18.68 19.03 -4.56
N ARG A 26 18.89 17.72 -4.47
CA ARG A 26 19.20 16.84 -5.61
C ARG A 26 18.01 16.70 -6.57
N ILE A 27 16.81 16.54 -6.02
CA ILE A 27 15.56 16.39 -6.79
C ILE A 27 15.16 17.74 -7.43
N GLY A 28 15.48 18.84 -6.74
CA GLY A 28 15.08 20.19 -7.07
C GLY A 28 13.83 20.61 -6.29
N VAL A 29 13.87 21.82 -5.73
CA VAL A 29 12.82 22.35 -4.83
C VAL A 29 11.44 22.30 -5.45
N ALA A 30 11.26 22.84 -6.67
CA ALA A 30 9.96 22.88 -7.32
C ALA A 30 9.34 21.48 -7.53
N LYS A 31 10.19 20.50 -7.87
CA LYS A 31 9.76 19.11 -8.10
C LYS A 31 9.40 18.42 -6.78
N ALA A 32 10.21 18.61 -5.74
CA ALA A 32 9.90 18.10 -4.40
C ALA A 32 8.60 18.69 -3.85
N VAL A 33 8.35 19.98 -4.07
CA VAL A 33 7.09 20.62 -3.69
C VAL A 33 5.90 20.03 -4.44
N SER A 34 6.00 19.82 -5.76
CA SER A 34 4.94 19.16 -6.54
C SER A 34 4.57 17.81 -5.94
N VAL A 35 5.56 16.92 -5.74
CA VAL A 35 5.34 15.59 -5.14
C VAL A 35 4.60 15.65 -3.81
N LEU A 36 5.02 16.56 -2.94
CA LEU A 36 4.46 16.69 -1.60
C LEU A 36 3.04 17.25 -1.63
N LEU A 37 2.76 18.24 -2.48
CA LEU A 37 1.43 18.82 -2.62
C LEU A 37 0.47 17.87 -3.33
N ASP A 38 0.91 17.17 -4.39
CA ASP A 38 0.16 16.11 -5.07
C ASP A 38 -0.22 14.99 -4.08
N GLU A 39 0.70 14.62 -3.19
CA GLU A 39 0.42 13.67 -2.11
C GLU A 39 -0.62 14.21 -1.13
N LEU A 40 -0.54 15.49 -0.72
CA LEU A 40 -1.56 16.09 0.15
C LEU A 40 -2.95 16.10 -0.50
N VAL A 41 -3.03 16.45 -1.78
CA VAL A 41 -4.29 16.48 -2.54
C VAL A 41 -4.90 15.08 -2.58
N SER A 42 -4.10 14.06 -2.91
CA SER A 42 -4.56 12.65 -2.93
C SER A 42 -5.07 12.15 -1.57
N ARG A 43 -4.62 12.78 -0.47
CA ARG A 43 -4.98 12.46 0.91
C ARG A 43 -6.09 13.35 1.48
N ALA A 44 -6.56 14.34 0.73
CA ALA A 44 -7.44 15.37 1.25
C ALA A 44 -8.93 14.99 1.21
N ASP A 45 -9.30 13.91 0.52
CA ASP A 45 -10.70 13.47 0.41
C ASP A 45 -11.61 14.62 -0.09
N LEU A 46 -11.17 15.31 -1.15
CA LEU A 46 -11.81 16.55 -1.64
C LEU A 46 -13.24 16.34 -2.14
N ASP A 47 -13.58 15.12 -2.58
CA ASP A 47 -14.94 14.75 -2.98
C ASP A 47 -15.96 14.87 -1.83
N ASP A 48 -15.52 14.72 -0.57
CA ASP A 48 -16.38 14.79 0.62
C ASP A 48 -16.75 16.23 1.01
N ILE A 49 -16.14 17.24 0.39
CA ILE A 49 -16.32 18.66 0.78
C ILE A 49 -17.60 19.27 0.15
N GLY A 50 -18.26 18.53 -0.76
CA GLY A 50 -19.45 19.00 -1.47
C GLY A 50 -19.14 20.09 -2.50
N ASP A 51 -20.17 20.57 -3.19
CA ASP A 51 -20.00 21.60 -4.22
C ASP A 51 -19.64 22.95 -3.58
N HIS A 52 -18.52 23.53 -3.97
CA HIS A 52 -18.08 24.86 -3.51
C HIS A 52 -17.36 25.63 -4.63
N PRO A 53 -17.29 26.97 -4.55
CA PRO A 53 -16.43 27.76 -5.44
C PRO A 53 -14.98 27.33 -5.31
N THR A 54 -14.20 27.41 -6.40
CA THR A 54 -12.77 27.13 -6.37
C THR A 54 -12.07 27.92 -5.26
N VAL A 55 -11.35 27.20 -4.39
CA VAL A 55 -10.56 27.78 -3.30
C VAL A 55 -9.10 27.83 -3.74
N THR A 56 -8.49 29.00 -3.65
CA THR A 56 -7.08 29.21 -3.97
C THR A 56 -6.26 29.19 -2.68
N VAL A 57 -5.39 28.19 -2.53
CA VAL A 57 -4.50 28.03 -1.36
C VAL A 57 -3.06 28.21 -1.83
N ARG A 58 -2.34 29.16 -1.23
CA ARG A 58 -0.90 29.33 -1.48
C ARG A 58 -0.08 28.67 -0.38
N PHE A 59 0.91 27.89 -0.77
CA PHE A 59 1.92 27.31 0.11
C PHE A 59 3.22 28.10 -0.04
N ASP A 60 3.58 28.86 1.00
CA ASP A 60 4.85 29.58 1.11
C ASP A 60 5.85 28.69 1.83
N LEU A 61 6.71 28.01 1.06
CA LEU A 61 7.59 26.97 1.57
C LEU A 61 9.02 27.49 1.69
N ALA A 62 9.52 27.51 2.92
CA ALA A 62 10.89 27.92 3.24
C ALA A 62 11.87 26.77 3.02
N PHE A 63 12.97 27.03 2.34
CA PHE A 63 14.05 26.06 2.13
C PHE A 63 15.37 26.79 1.84
N ALA A 64 16.45 26.39 2.51
CA ALA A 64 17.79 26.94 2.30
C ALA A 64 17.89 28.49 2.36
N GLY A 65 17.05 29.13 3.19
CA GLY A 65 17.02 30.59 3.34
C GLY A 65 16.16 31.34 2.33
N GLU A 66 15.54 30.63 1.38
CA GLU A 66 14.60 31.19 0.40
C GLU A 66 13.17 30.73 0.71
N VAL A 67 12.18 31.52 0.28
CA VAL A 67 10.75 31.16 0.37
C VAL A 67 10.19 31.12 -1.04
N THR A 68 9.58 30.00 -1.40
CA THR A 68 8.92 29.82 -2.70
C THR A 68 7.42 29.66 -2.50
N GLY A 69 6.63 30.44 -3.24
CA GLY A 69 5.16 30.37 -3.20
C GLY A 69 4.62 29.44 -4.27
N HIS A 70 3.76 28.50 -3.89
CA HIS A 70 3.13 27.51 -4.77
C HIS A 70 1.62 27.55 -4.58
N VAL A 71 0.86 27.67 -5.67
CA VAL A 71 -0.60 27.87 -5.58
C VAL A 71 -1.33 26.61 -6.03
N LEU A 72 -2.26 26.17 -5.19
CA LEU A 72 -3.25 25.16 -5.51
C LEU A 72 -4.60 25.83 -5.71
N LYS A 73 -5.21 25.62 -6.88
CA LYS A 73 -6.62 25.88 -7.11
C LYS A 73 -7.37 24.60 -6.84
N VAL A 74 -8.21 24.61 -5.82
CA VAL A 74 -8.88 23.43 -5.29
C VAL A 74 -10.36 23.52 -5.56
N ASP A 75 -10.90 22.50 -6.20
CA ASP A 75 -12.31 22.33 -6.48
C ASP A 75 -12.81 21.00 -5.90
N LYS A 76 -14.04 20.64 -6.26
CA LYS A 76 -14.58 19.34 -5.90
C LYS A 76 -13.88 18.26 -6.75
N GLY A 77 -13.26 17.31 -6.06
CA GLY A 77 -12.62 16.16 -6.66
C GLY A 77 -11.19 16.38 -7.13
N GLY A 78 -10.63 17.58 -7.00
CA GLY A 78 -9.25 17.80 -7.42
C GLY A 78 -8.62 19.11 -6.99
N ALA A 79 -7.34 19.22 -7.33
CA ALA A 79 -6.60 20.47 -7.28
C ALA A 79 -5.66 20.56 -8.47
N VAL A 80 -5.46 21.78 -8.96
CA VAL A 80 -4.52 22.08 -10.04
C VAL A 80 -3.45 23.03 -9.52
N HIS A 81 -2.19 22.70 -9.82
CA HIS A 81 -1.05 23.57 -9.61
C HIS A 81 -1.09 24.75 -10.59
N ASP A 82 -1.17 25.97 -10.08
CA ASP A 82 -1.10 27.20 -10.88
C ASP A 82 0.18 27.98 -10.52
N GLY A 83 1.12 28.05 -11.44
CA GLY A 83 2.53 28.40 -11.17
C GLY A 83 2.85 29.88 -10.94
N GLY A 84 1.96 30.66 -10.34
CA GLY A 84 2.17 32.09 -10.09
C GLY A 84 2.31 32.44 -8.59
N PRO A 85 3.46 32.95 -8.11
CA PRO A 85 3.63 33.34 -6.69
C PRO A 85 2.76 34.54 -6.27
N ASP A 86 2.28 35.31 -7.24
CA ASP A 86 1.51 36.56 -7.06
C ASP A 86 -0.02 36.37 -7.11
N ALA A 87 -0.52 35.13 -7.19
CA ALA A 87 -1.97 34.92 -7.22
C ALA A 87 -2.64 35.36 -5.92
N GLU A 88 -3.78 36.04 -6.03
CA GLU A 88 -4.65 36.33 -4.90
C GLU A 88 -5.19 35.02 -4.30
N ALA A 89 -4.60 34.56 -3.18
CA ALA A 89 -5.02 33.35 -2.49
C ALA A 89 -6.04 33.62 -1.37
N ASP A 90 -7.00 32.72 -1.18
CA ASP A 90 -7.99 32.76 -0.10
C ASP A 90 -7.36 32.44 1.27
N ALA A 91 -6.33 31.59 1.26
CA ALA A 91 -5.50 31.25 2.40
C ALA A 91 -4.04 31.08 2.00
N VAL A 92 -3.14 31.40 2.93
CA VAL A 92 -1.69 31.18 2.79
C VAL A 92 -1.23 30.25 3.91
N VAL A 93 -0.64 29.12 3.55
CA VAL A 93 0.02 28.19 4.45
C VAL A 93 1.52 28.42 4.34
N SER A 94 2.18 28.78 5.44
CA SER A 94 3.64 28.93 5.46
C SER A 94 4.26 27.81 6.29
N GLN A 95 5.29 27.15 5.77
CA GLN A 95 5.94 26.00 6.43
C GLN A 95 7.37 25.79 5.92
N ASP A 96 8.27 25.22 6.73
CA ASP A 96 9.55 24.69 6.22
C ASP A 96 9.30 23.47 5.32
N LEU A 97 10.02 23.39 4.20
CA LEU A 97 9.85 22.31 3.23
C LEU A 97 10.26 20.94 3.78
N THR A 98 11.28 20.88 4.63
CA THR A 98 11.71 19.66 5.30
C THR A 98 10.65 19.21 6.31
N ASP A 99 10.04 20.15 7.02
CA ASP A 99 8.92 19.83 7.91
C ASP A 99 7.68 19.33 7.15
N LEU A 100 7.38 19.91 5.99
CA LEU A 100 6.32 19.40 5.12
C LEU A 100 6.64 17.99 4.64
N LEU A 101 7.88 17.73 4.21
CA LEU A 101 8.35 16.40 3.83
C LEU A 101 8.10 15.38 4.95
N ARG A 102 8.43 15.72 6.20
CA ARG A 102 8.17 14.86 7.36
C ARG A 102 6.69 14.71 7.67
N GLY A 103 5.91 15.77 7.53
CA GLY A 103 4.46 15.73 7.66
C GLY A 103 3.82 14.77 6.65
N VAL A 104 4.35 14.69 5.43
CA VAL A 104 3.80 13.84 4.37
C VAL A 104 4.32 12.41 4.46
N TYR A 105 5.64 12.19 4.53
CA TYR A 105 6.25 10.86 4.41
C TYR A 105 7.07 10.43 5.64
N GLY A 106 7.12 11.21 6.71
CA GLY A 106 7.73 10.79 7.97
C GLY A 106 6.89 9.74 8.68
N ILE A 107 7.47 8.97 9.61
CA ILE A 107 6.69 8.05 10.47
C ILE A 107 5.63 8.83 11.26
N ARG A 108 4.51 8.20 11.63
CA ARG A 108 3.40 8.87 12.34
C ARG A 108 3.84 9.78 13.49
N ALA A 109 4.74 9.30 14.35
CA ALA A 109 5.27 10.06 15.49
C ALA A 109 6.02 11.36 15.12
N GLN A 110 6.51 11.48 13.88
CA GLN A 110 7.25 12.65 13.38
C GLN A 110 6.36 13.67 12.65
N ARG A 111 5.08 13.37 12.41
CA ARG A 111 4.15 14.20 11.61
C ARG A 111 3.57 15.38 12.40
N THR A 112 4.46 16.18 12.99
CA THR A 112 4.12 17.26 13.94
C THR A 112 3.95 18.63 13.29
N ASN A 113 4.54 18.86 12.11
CA ASN A 113 4.46 20.11 11.32
C ASN A 113 4.76 21.39 12.14
N PRO A 114 5.92 21.47 12.84
CA PRO A 114 6.14 22.47 13.89
C PRO A 114 6.29 23.91 13.37
N THR A 115 6.72 24.11 12.13
CA THR A 115 6.88 25.45 11.52
C THR A 115 5.63 25.98 10.82
N ARG A 116 4.53 25.21 10.81
CA ARG A 116 3.33 25.58 10.05
C ARG A 116 2.62 26.78 10.66
N SER A 117 2.27 27.75 9.81
CA SER A 117 1.30 28.80 10.10
C SER A 117 0.29 28.95 8.97
N ILE A 118 -0.91 29.47 9.29
CA ILE A 118 -1.97 29.69 8.30
C ILE A 118 -2.48 31.12 8.45
N SER A 119 -2.50 31.85 7.34
CA SER A 119 -3.10 33.18 7.20
C SER A 119 -4.36 33.10 6.34
N TRP A 120 -5.43 33.73 6.79
CA TRP A 120 -6.75 33.69 6.15
C TRP A 120 -7.11 35.07 5.60
N LYS A 121 -7.19 35.24 4.28
CA LYS A 121 -7.43 36.59 3.70
C LYS A 121 -8.85 37.12 3.93
N HIS A 122 -9.82 36.22 4.05
CA HIS A 122 -11.23 36.58 4.20
C HIS A 122 -11.63 37.00 5.62
N LEU A 123 -10.77 36.78 6.62
CA LEU A 123 -11.07 37.06 8.02
C LEU A 123 -10.65 38.47 8.46
N LYS A 124 -11.15 39.50 7.78
CA LYS A 124 -10.85 40.90 8.13
C LYS A 124 -11.82 41.50 9.17
N THR A 125 -12.98 40.88 9.36
CA THR A 125 -14.00 41.33 10.33
C THR A 125 -14.66 40.14 11.04
N PRO A 126 -15.20 40.31 12.26
CA PRO A 126 -15.96 39.26 12.94
C PRO A 126 -17.17 38.76 12.14
N SER A 127 -17.80 39.63 11.34
CA SER A 127 -18.91 39.26 10.46
C SER A 127 -18.50 38.30 9.33
N ALA A 128 -17.27 38.37 8.83
CA ALA A 128 -16.75 37.42 7.84
C ALA A 128 -16.53 36.02 8.44
N PHE A 129 -16.37 35.93 9.76
CA PHE A 129 -16.32 34.65 10.49
C PHE A 129 -17.68 33.96 10.62
N VAL A 130 -18.79 34.66 10.35
CA VAL A 130 -20.15 34.09 10.42
C VAL A 130 -20.49 33.31 9.13
N GLN A 131 -19.75 33.52 8.04
CA GLN A 131 -19.90 32.83 6.75
C GLN A 131 -18.57 32.24 6.20
N PRO A 132 -17.85 31.32 6.88
CA PRO A 132 -16.63 30.74 6.32
C PRO A 132 -16.76 29.21 6.19
N PRO A 133 -17.45 28.67 5.18
CA PRO A 133 -17.74 27.23 5.18
C PRO A 133 -16.66 26.43 4.43
N TRP A 134 -16.28 26.88 3.23
CA TRP A 134 -15.54 26.03 2.29
C TRP A 134 -14.03 26.22 2.39
N VAL A 135 -13.52 27.46 2.39
CA VAL A 135 -12.07 27.74 2.45
C VAL A 135 -11.40 27.08 3.66
N PHE A 136 -12.04 27.13 4.83
CA PHE A 136 -11.52 26.46 6.03
C PHE A 136 -11.51 24.95 5.89
N THR A 137 -12.60 24.39 5.37
CA THR A 137 -12.75 22.95 5.19
C THR A 137 -11.71 22.44 4.19
N THR A 138 -11.56 23.10 3.05
CA THR A 138 -10.57 22.79 2.02
C THR A 138 -9.14 22.83 2.57
N VAL A 139 -8.75 23.91 3.25
CA VAL A 139 -7.41 24.02 3.84
C VAL A 139 -7.20 22.95 4.92
N ARG A 140 -8.18 22.72 5.81
CA ARG A 140 -8.08 21.67 6.83
C ARG A 140 -7.91 20.27 6.21
N ARG A 141 -8.65 19.97 5.15
CA ARG A 141 -8.61 18.70 4.44
C ARG A 141 -7.25 18.46 3.78
N LEU A 142 -6.70 19.45 3.07
CA LEU A 142 -5.34 19.40 2.55
C LEU A 142 -4.31 19.13 3.66
N LEU A 143 -4.40 19.88 4.76
CA LEU A 143 -3.43 19.78 5.85
C LEU A 143 -3.57 18.51 6.68
N ALA A 144 -4.76 17.90 6.76
CA ALA A 144 -4.97 16.61 7.41
C ALA A 144 -4.14 15.50 6.75
N GLY A 145 -3.86 15.61 5.44
CA GLY A 145 -2.98 14.70 4.70
C GLY A 145 -1.52 14.67 5.19
N SER A 146 -1.13 15.62 6.04
CA SER A 146 0.20 15.72 6.67
C SER A 146 0.23 15.44 8.18
N GLN A 147 -0.89 15.01 8.76
CA GLN A 147 -1.03 14.77 10.20
C GLN A 147 -1.20 13.28 10.49
N ASP A 148 -0.92 12.88 11.73
CA ASP A 148 -1.25 11.53 12.18
C ASP A 148 -2.77 11.36 12.29
N SER A 149 -3.32 10.55 11.38
CA SER A 149 -4.72 10.16 11.37
C SER A 149 -4.79 8.69 10.95
N PRO A 150 -4.96 7.76 11.89
CA PRO A 150 -5.05 6.34 11.55
C PRO A 150 -6.30 6.11 10.70
N SER A 151 -6.07 5.64 9.47
CA SER A 151 -7.11 5.13 8.58
C SER A 151 -7.54 3.73 9.01
N ASP A 152 -8.85 3.52 9.10
CA ASP A 152 -9.50 2.21 9.25
C ASP A 152 -9.64 1.56 7.86
N LEU A 153 -9.21 0.30 7.71
CA LEU A 153 -9.25 -0.40 6.43
C LEU A 153 -10.69 -0.65 5.93
N ALA A 154 -11.66 -0.85 6.81
CA ALA A 154 -13.07 -0.97 6.40
C ALA A 154 -13.57 0.35 5.81
N ASP A 155 -13.26 1.48 6.45
CA ASP A 155 -13.62 2.80 5.93
C ASP A 155 -12.94 3.09 4.59
N LEU A 156 -11.66 2.69 4.45
CA LEU A 156 -10.94 2.84 3.18
C LEU A 156 -11.50 1.94 2.08
N SER A 157 -11.89 0.70 2.41
CA SER A 157 -12.53 -0.22 1.47
C SER A 157 -13.81 0.38 0.90
N ILE A 158 -14.67 0.94 1.78
CA ILE A 158 -15.90 1.61 1.37
C ILE A 158 -15.58 2.87 0.54
N ARG A 159 -14.60 3.67 0.97
CA ARG A 159 -14.23 4.93 0.31
C ARG A 159 -13.77 4.73 -1.13
N PHE A 160 -12.98 3.69 -1.39
CA PHE A 160 -12.38 3.45 -2.69
C PHE A 160 -13.12 2.41 -3.52
N ASP A 161 -14.34 2.06 -3.14
CA ASP A 161 -15.19 1.07 -3.82
C ASP A 161 -14.51 -0.30 -3.98
N SER A 162 -13.84 -0.76 -2.91
CA SER A 162 -13.26 -2.10 -2.81
C SER A 162 -14.17 -2.99 -1.96
N ASP A 163 -14.30 -4.25 -2.35
CA ASP A 163 -15.21 -5.25 -1.78
C ASP A 163 -14.61 -6.06 -0.61
N LYS A 164 -13.36 -5.76 -0.22
CA LYS A 164 -12.66 -6.35 0.93
C LYS A 164 -13.45 -6.20 2.25
N TRP A 165 -14.40 -5.28 2.30
CA TRP A 165 -15.42 -5.13 3.35
C TRP A 165 -16.84 -5.02 2.77
N GLY A 166 -17.80 -5.69 3.42
CA GLY A 166 -19.23 -5.66 3.09
C GLY A 166 -19.68 -6.90 2.30
N LEU A 167 -19.03 -7.18 1.16
CA LEU A 167 -19.16 -8.45 0.45
C LEU A 167 -18.27 -9.52 1.10
N HIS A 168 -17.02 -9.14 1.36
CA HIS A 168 -16.06 -9.88 2.16
C HIS A 168 -15.86 -9.20 3.52
N PHE A 169 -15.14 -9.85 4.43
CA PHE A 169 -14.81 -9.30 5.75
C PHE A 169 -13.31 -9.43 6.03
N TYR A 170 -12.48 -9.13 5.03
CA TYR A 170 -11.03 -9.32 5.08
C TYR A 170 -10.32 -8.20 5.87
N THR A 171 -10.88 -7.00 5.91
CA THR A 171 -10.21 -5.82 6.47
C THR A 171 -9.73 -5.95 7.93
N PRO A 172 -10.43 -6.63 8.87
CA PRO A 172 -9.91 -6.82 10.23
C PRO A 172 -8.71 -7.77 10.28
N HIS A 173 -8.65 -8.75 9.37
CA HIS A 173 -7.52 -9.66 9.24
C HIS A 173 -6.33 -8.93 8.63
N TYR A 174 -6.56 -8.12 7.59
CA TYR A 174 -5.54 -7.24 7.05
C TYR A 174 -4.98 -6.28 8.10
N GLU A 175 -5.84 -5.60 8.87
CA GLU A 175 -5.38 -4.67 9.93
C GLU A 175 -4.45 -5.37 10.92
N ARG A 176 -4.83 -6.57 11.38
CA ARG A 176 -4.04 -7.35 12.34
C ARG A 176 -2.62 -7.65 11.84
N HIS A 177 -2.47 -7.96 10.55
CA HIS A 177 -1.20 -8.41 9.96
C HIS A 177 -0.39 -7.27 9.36
N PHE A 178 -1.04 -6.23 8.83
CA PHE A 178 -0.39 -5.13 8.12
C PHE A 178 -0.05 -3.94 9.03
N ALA A 179 -0.73 -3.78 10.17
CA ALA A 179 -0.47 -2.67 11.09
C ALA A 179 1.01 -2.52 11.52
N PRO A 180 1.78 -3.61 11.77
CA PRO A 180 3.21 -3.49 12.09
C PRO A 180 4.07 -2.90 10.95
N LEU A 181 3.62 -3.03 9.70
CA LEU A 181 4.34 -2.59 8.50
C LEU A 181 3.95 -1.16 8.07
N ARG A 182 2.90 -0.59 8.68
CA ARG A 182 2.23 0.64 8.25
C ARG A 182 3.13 1.88 8.12
N ASP A 183 4.12 2.00 9.00
CA ASP A 183 5.07 3.13 9.04
C ASP A 183 6.38 2.84 8.27
N LEU A 184 6.50 1.66 7.68
CA LEU A 184 7.64 1.27 6.86
C LEU A 184 7.42 1.71 5.40
N PRO A 185 8.49 1.99 4.65
CA PRO A 185 8.41 2.27 3.22
C PRO A 185 8.23 0.98 2.42
N VAL A 186 7.11 0.29 2.63
CA VAL A 186 6.84 -1.04 2.05
C VAL A 186 6.67 -1.01 0.54
N THR A 187 7.02 -2.09 -0.13
CA THR A 187 6.60 -2.38 -1.51
C THR A 187 5.52 -3.45 -1.49
N VAL A 188 4.32 -3.08 -1.94
CA VAL A 188 3.13 -3.93 -2.01
C VAL A 188 2.86 -4.28 -3.47
N LEU A 189 2.64 -5.55 -3.76
CA LEU A 189 2.14 -6.02 -5.05
C LEU A 189 0.75 -6.62 -4.85
N GLU A 190 -0.23 -6.19 -5.64
CA GLU A 190 -1.53 -6.83 -5.75
C GLU A 190 -1.75 -7.32 -7.19
N ILE A 191 -2.07 -8.61 -7.32
CA ILE A 191 -2.52 -9.23 -8.57
C ILE A 191 -4.05 -9.11 -8.59
N GLY A 192 -4.60 -8.58 -9.68
CA GLY A 192 -6.00 -8.18 -9.78
C GLY A 192 -6.18 -6.71 -9.44
N VAL A 193 -6.25 -5.85 -10.47
CA VAL A 193 -6.58 -4.42 -10.27
C VAL A 193 -8.09 -4.22 -10.22
N GLY A 194 -8.85 -5.14 -10.80
CA GLY A 194 -10.31 -5.15 -10.76
C GLY A 194 -10.95 -4.33 -11.89
N GLY A 195 -12.28 -4.30 -11.91
CA GLY A 195 -13.05 -3.67 -13.00
C GLY A 195 -13.03 -4.45 -14.32
N TYR A 196 -12.47 -5.67 -14.34
CA TYR A 196 -12.45 -6.57 -15.49
C TYR A 196 -11.91 -5.87 -16.76
N SER A 197 -12.55 -6.03 -17.91
CA SER A 197 -12.05 -5.48 -19.18
C SER A 197 -12.26 -3.98 -19.37
N ASP A 198 -12.90 -3.28 -18.42
CA ASP A 198 -13.15 -1.85 -18.52
C ASP A 198 -11.89 -1.06 -18.10
N PRO A 199 -11.21 -0.34 -19.01
CA PRO A 199 -9.94 0.32 -18.70
C PRO A 199 -10.06 1.44 -17.65
N ASP A 200 -11.26 2.00 -17.47
CA ASP A 200 -11.51 3.14 -16.59
C ASP A 200 -12.06 2.72 -15.21
N ARG A 201 -12.20 1.41 -14.96
CA ARG A 201 -12.69 0.85 -13.68
C ARG A 201 -11.66 -0.06 -13.02
N GLY A 202 -11.59 0.00 -11.69
CA GLY A 202 -10.66 -0.78 -10.87
C GLY A 202 -9.86 0.10 -9.91
N GLY A 203 -8.78 -0.46 -9.35
CA GLY A 203 -7.80 0.27 -8.53
C GLY A 203 -8.29 0.70 -7.16
N GLY A 204 -9.46 0.25 -6.72
CA GLY A 204 -10.02 0.59 -5.39
C GLY A 204 -9.12 0.09 -4.25
N SER A 205 -8.73 -1.18 -4.30
CA SER A 205 -7.81 -1.80 -3.35
C SER A 205 -6.41 -1.17 -3.42
N LEU A 206 -5.89 -0.87 -4.62
CA LEU A 206 -4.59 -0.20 -4.76
C LEU A 206 -4.56 1.16 -4.05
N ARG A 207 -5.62 1.97 -4.19
CA ARG A 207 -5.77 3.25 -3.49
C ARG A 207 -5.95 3.05 -1.99
N MET A 208 -6.67 2.00 -1.57
CA MET A 208 -6.75 1.60 -0.16
C MET A 208 -5.35 1.31 0.41
N TRP A 209 -4.52 0.51 -0.28
CA TRP A 209 -3.16 0.19 0.15
C TRP A 209 -2.26 1.42 0.16
N LYS A 210 -2.32 2.27 -0.88
CA LYS A 210 -1.58 3.53 -0.94
C LYS A 210 -1.92 4.44 0.26
N ARG A 211 -3.19 4.52 0.63
CA ARG A 211 -3.68 5.34 1.76
C ARG A 211 -3.28 4.74 3.11
N TYR A 212 -3.36 3.42 3.24
CA TYR A 212 -3.03 2.70 4.46
C TYR A 212 -1.53 2.73 4.76
N PHE A 213 -0.71 2.35 3.78
CA PHE A 213 0.75 2.43 3.78
C PHE A 213 1.17 3.81 3.26
N HIS A 214 1.09 4.81 4.12
CA HIS A 214 1.36 6.21 3.78
C HIS A 214 2.80 6.49 3.27
N ARG A 215 3.71 5.52 3.43
CA ARG A 215 5.08 5.54 2.91
C ARG A 215 5.36 4.44 1.88
N GLY A 216 4.37 3.62 1.56
CA GLY A 216 4.54 2.48 0.68
C GLY A 216 4.46 2.84 -0.81
N THR A 217 4.99 1.96 -1.65
CA THR A 217 4.71 1.93 -3.09
C THR A 217 3.83 0.71 -3.37
N VAL A 218 2.83 0.89 -4.23
CA VAL A 218 1.88 -0.15 -4.60
C VAL A 218 2.04 -0.45 -6.09
N HIS A 219 2.19 -1.73 -6.41
CA HIS A 219 2.18 -2.23 -7.78
C HIS A 219 0.90 -3.02 -8.00
N GLY A 220 0.20 -2.71 -9.09
CA GLY A 220 -0.96 -3.46 -9.55
C GLY A 220 -0.60 -4.31 -10.77
N VAL A 221 -1.16 -5.51 -10.86
CA VAL A 221 -1.05 -6.35 -12.06
C VAL A 221 -2.43 -6.77 -12.52
N ASP A 222 -2.70 -6.58 -13.81
CA ASP A 222 -3.95 -7.05 -14.42
C ASP A 222 -3.70 -7.55 -15.84
N THR A 223 -4.52 -8.50 -16.30
CA THR A 223 -4.45 -8.98 -17.69
C THR A 223 -4.93 -7.91 -18.67
N TYR A 224 -5.83 -7.03 -18.22
CA TYR A 224 -6.29 -5.87 -18.99
C TYR A 224 -5.38 -4.67 -18.77
N ASP A 225 -5.32 -3.78 -19.76
CA ASP A 225 -4.60 -2.51 -19.60
C ASP A 225 -5.36 -1.62 -18.62
N LYS A 226 -4.70 -1.29 -17.52
CA LYS A 226 -5.19 -0.47 -16.40
C LYS A 226 -4.26 0.71 -16.13
N SER A 227 -3.33 1.00 -17.04
CA SER A 227 -2.36 2.09 -16.90
C SER A 227 -3.01 3.47 -16.73
N GLY A 228 -4.25 3.65 -17.21
CA GLY A 228 -5.04 4.86 -16.99
C GLY A 228 -5.42 5.12 -15.52
N LEU A 229 -5.27 4.12 -14.64
CA LEU A 229 -5.56 4.21 -13.20
C LEU A 229 -4.31 4.50 -12.36
N GLU A 230 -3.13 4.65 -12.98
CA GLU A 230 -1.90 4.98 -12.28
C GLU A 230 -1.97 6.36 -11.62
N GLU A 231 -1.33 6.47 -10.47
CA GLU A 231 -1.19 7.73 -9.74
C GLU A 231 0.10 7.69 -8.92
N GLN A 232 0.46 8.80 -8.26
CA GLN A 232 1.68 8.84 -7.45
C GLN A 232 1.70 7.66 -6.44
N ARG A 233 2.77 6.86 -6.46
CA ARG A 233 2.98 5.62 -5.68
C ARG A 233 2.14 4.40 -6.09
N ILE A 234 1.38 4.48 -7.18
CA ILE A 234 0.66 3.34 -7.79
C ILE A 234 1.14 3.18 -9.22
N ASP A 235 1.80 2.06 -9.47
CA ASP A 235 2.35 1.67 -10.77
C ASP A 235 1.67 0.38 -11.24
N ILE A 236 1.22 0.32 -12.48
CA ILE A 236 0.35 -0.77 -12.95
C ILE A 236 0.94 -1.45 -14.19
N LEU A 237 1.16 -2.75 -14.10
CA LEU A 237 1.69 -3.56 -15.18
C LEU A 237 0.62 -4.44 -15.80
N GLN A 238 0.48 -4.37 -17.11
CA GLN A 238 -0.36 -5.30 -17.84
C GLN A 238 0.37 -6.64 -18.04
N GLY A 239 -0.25 -7.73 -17.56
CA GLY A 239 0.22 -9.10 -17.79
C GLY A 239 -0.61 -10.15 -17.06
N SER A 240 -0.34 -11.42 -17.36
CA SER A 240 -1.07 -12.54 -16.76
C SER A 240 -0.30 -13.13 -15.59
N GLN A 241 -0.99 -13.39 -14.48
CA GLN A 241 -0.41 -14.14 -13.36
C GLN A 241 -0.13 -15.62 -13.70
N SER A 242 -0.67 -16.12 -14.81
CA SER A 242 -0.41 -17.48 -15.31
C SER A 242 0.79 -17.55 -16.26
N ASP A 243 1.48 -16.44 -16.52
CA ASP A 243 2.66 -16.38 -17.39
C ASP A 243 3.96 -16.25 -16.55
N PRO A 244 4.72 -17.34 -16.36
CA PRO A 244 6.03 -17.34 -15.70
C PRO A 244 7.02 -16.30 -16.21
N GLU A 245 7.06 -16.05 -17.52
CA GLU A 245 8.01 -15.09 -18.10
C GLU A 245 7.63 -13.65 -17.72
N PHE A 246 6.33 -13.36 -17.70
CA PHE A 246 5.84 -12.09 -17.18
C PHE A 246 6.13 -11.93 -15.68
N LEU A 247 5.87 -12.96 -14.87
CA LEU A 247 6.15 -12.92 -13.43
C LEU A 247 7.64 -12.68 -13.12
N ALA A 248 8.54 -13.24 -13.93
CA ALA A 248 9.98 -12.96 -13.83
C ALA A 248 10.30 -11.48 -14.12
N ARG A 249 9.73 -10.90 -15.19
CA ARG A 249 9.90 -9.47 -15.51
C ARG A 249 9.29 -8.57 -14.44
N LEU A 250 8.15 -8.96 -13.89
CA LEU A 250 7.47 -8.26 -12.79
C LEU A 250 8.34 -8.22 -11.53
N ALA A 251 8.96 -9.34 -11.18
CA ALA A 251 9.90 -9.41 -10.06
C ALA A 251 11.11 -8.48 -10.25
N GLU A 252 11.64 -8.40 -11.46
CA GLU A 252 12.74 -7.48 -11.79
C GLU A 252 12.30 -6.01 -11.72
N HIS A 253 11.08 -5.70 -12.18
CA HIS A 253 10.53 -4.35 -12.20
C HIS A 253 10.23 -3.81 -10.79
N THR A 254 9.56 -4.61 -9.97
CA THR A 254 9.15 -4.22 -8.61
C THR A 254 10.31 -4.27 -7.61
N GLY A 255 11.25 -5.20 -7.81
CA GLY A 255 12.27 -5.53 -6.82
C GLY A 255 11.69 -6.33 -5.65
N PRO A 256 12.41 -6.39 -4.50
CA PRO A 256 11.95 -7.17 -3.35
C PRO A 256 10.63 -6.64 -2.78
N LEU A 257 9.71 -7.55 -2.48
CA LEU A 257 8.35 -7.25 -2.05
C LEU A 257 8.20 -7.44 -0.53
N ASP A 258 7.55 -6.52 0.16
CA ASP A 258 7.18 -6.71 1.56
C ASP A 258 5.85 -7.46 1.67
N ILE A 259 4.93 -7.21 0.74
CA ILE A 259 3.60 -7.80 0.71
C ILE A 259 3.25 -8.17 -0.73
N VAL A 260 2.75 -9.40 -0.93
CA VAL A 260 2.07 -9.83 -2.16
C VAL A 260 0.65 -10.22 -1.82
N ILE A 261 -0.33 -9.76 -2.62
CA ILE A 261 -1.74 -10.11 -2.50
C ILE A 261 -2.17 -10.70 -3.86
N ASP A 262 -2.63 -11.95 -3.84
CA ASP A 262 -3.23 -12.61 -5.01
C ASP A 262 -4.75 -12.54 -4.91
N ASP A 263 -5.32 -11.59 -5.67
CA ASP A 263 -6.75 -11.35 -5.83
C ASP A 263 -7.11 -11.30 -7.33
N GLY A 264 -6.45 -12.15 -8.13
CA GLY A 264 -6.51 -12.10 -9.59
C GLY A 264 -7.60 -12.99 -10.20
N SER A 265 -7.21 -14.02 -10.97
CA SER A 265 -8.18 -14.87 -11.69
C SER A 265 -8.92 -15.86 -10.80
N HIS A 266 -8.36 -16.15 -9.62
CA HIS A 266 -8.77 -17.18 -8.67
C HIS A 266 -8.78 -18.62 -9.23
N VAL A 267 -8.30 -18.82 -10.47
CA VAL A 267 -8.11 -20.14 -11.05
C VAL A 267 -6.98 -20.82 -10.29
N SER A 268 -7.20 -22.07 -9.84
CA SER A 268 -6.25 -22.72 -8.93
C SER A 268 -4.85 -22.87 -9.50
N SER A 269 -4.72 -23.18 -10.81
CA SER A 269 -3.42 -23.23 -11.48
C SER A 269 -2.70 -21.89 -11.49
N ASP A 270 -3.44 -20.80 -11.59
CA ASP A 270 -2.91 -19.44 -11.69
C ASP A 270 -2.39 -18.97 -10.33
N VAL A 271 -3.14 -19.25 -9.25
CA VAL A 271 -2.74 -19.00 -7.86
C VAL A 271 -1.49 -19.80 -7.47
N VAL A 272 -1.41 -21.06 -7.89
CA VAL A 272 -0.22 -21.89 -7.65
C VAL A 272 0.98 -21.34 -8.44
N THR A 273 0.76 -20.95 -9.70
CA THR A 273 1.82 -20.40 -10.57
C THR A 273 2.37 -19.09 -10.02
N SER A 274 1.52 -18.13 -9.68
CA SER A 274 1.93 -16.85 -9.09
C SER A 274 2.72 -17.05 -7.80
N PHE A 275 2.23 -17.90 -6.89
CA PHE A 275 2.92 -18.18 -5.63
C PHE A 275 4.33 -18.74 -5.85
N GLN A 276 4.47 -19.74 -6.74
CA GLN A 276 5.75 -20.38 -7.02
C GLN A 276 6.82 -19.41 -7.55
N HIS A 277 6.42 -18.36 -8.26
CA HIS A 277 7.35 -17.37 -8.82
C HIS A 277 7.58 -16.18 -7.89
N LEU A 278 6.52 -15.71 -7.21
CA LEU A 278 6.54 -14.45 -6.47
C LEU A 278 6.89 -14.64 -4.98
N PHE A 279 6.61 -15.80 -4.37
CA PHE A 279 6.95 -16.02 -2.96
C PHE A 279 8.45 -15.89 -2.71
N ALA A 280 9.29 -16.25 -3.69
CA ALA A 280 10.74 -16.06 -3.63
C ALA A 280 11.15 -14.58 -3.53
N GLN A 281 10.36 -13.65 -4.09
CA GLN A 281 10.60 -12.21 -4.09
C GLN A 281 10.12 -11.51 -2.82
N VAL A 282 9.24 -12.15 -2.04
CA VAL A 282 8.83 -11.65 -0.73
C VAL A 282 10.06 -11.59 0.17
N ARG A 283 10.23 -10.52 0.94
CA ARG A 283 11.34 -10.37 1.88
C ARG A 283 11.12 -11.24 3.12
N PRO A 284 12.18 -11.70 3.81
CA PRO A 284 12.01 -12.22 5.17
C PRO A 284 11.35 -11.17 6.08
N GLY A 285 10.32 -11.57 6.81
CA GLY A 285 9.40 -10.70 7.55
C GLY A 285 8.22 -10.17 6.73
N GLY A 286 8.16 -10.49 5.43
CA GLY A 286 7.08 -10.12 4.53
C GLY A 286 5.94 -11.14 4.50
N LEU A 287 4.87 -10.79 3.78
CA LEU A 287 3.62 -11.53 3.74
C LEU A 287 3.22 -11.87 2.30
N TYR A 288 2.68 -13.07 2.11
CA TYR A 288 1.98 -13.46 0.88
C TYR A 288 0.53 -13.79 1.23
N VAL A 289 -0.40 -13.18 0.52
CA VAL A 289 -1.84 -13.30 0.78
C VAL A 289 -2.52 -13.91 -0.44
N VAL A 290 -3.46 -14.83 -0.21
CA VAL A 290 -4.34 -15.37 -1.25
C VAL A 290 -5.78 -15.12 -0.82
N GLU A 291 -6.52 -14.40 -1.65
CA GLU A 291 -7.95 -14.13 -1.47
C GLU A 291 -8.82 -15.17 -2.18
N ASP A 292 -10.11 -15.13 -1.89
CA ASP A 292 -11.16 -15.87 -2.56
C ASP A 292 -10.97 -17.40 -2.67
N LEU A 293 -10.48 -18.01 -1.58
CA LEU A 293 -10.25 -19.46 -1.52
C LEU A 293 -11.52 -20.32 -1.71
N GLN A 294 -12.74 -19.76 -1.68
CA GLN A 294 -13.96 -20.48 -2.05
C GLN A 294 -13.87 -21.09 -3.46
N MET A 295 -13.17 -20.44 -4.37
CA MET A 295 -13.01 -20.88 -5.76
C MET A 295 -12.29 -22.22 -5.87
N SER A 296 -11.46 -22.56 -4.87
CA SER A 296 -10.79 -23.85 -4.74
C SER A 296 -11.74 -25.05 -4.66
N TYR A 297 -13.03 -24.83 -4.42
CA TYR A 297 -14.04 -25.88 -4.33
C TYR A 297 -14.96 -25.94 -5.57
N TRP A 298 -14.76 -25.05 -6.54
CA TRP A 298 -15.64 -24.89 -7.70
C TRP A 298 -14.96 -25.39 -8.98
N PRO A 299 -15.50 -26.41 -9.68
CA PRO A 299 -14.88 -26.96 -10.89
C PRO A 299 -14.60 -25.95 -12.00
N GLY A 300 -15.39 -24.87 -12.09
CA GLY A 300 -15.19 -23.80 -13.07
C GLY A 300 -13.87 -23.03 -12.91
N TYR A 301 -13.24 -23.09 -11.73
CA TYR A 301 -11.97 -22.43 -11.41
C TYR A 301 -10.83 -23.45 -11.19
N GLY A 302 -11.01 -24.68 -11.68
CA GLY A 302 -10.08 -25.80 -11.43
C GLY A 302 -10.15 -26.34 -10.00
N GLY A 303 -11.17 -25.97 -9.24
CA GLY A 303 -11.39 -26.43 -7.87
C GLY A 303 -12.08 -27.79 -7.77
N ASN A 304 -12.08 -28.37 -6.57
CA ASN A 304 -12.68 -29.68 -6.28
C ASN A 304 -13.33 -29.71 -4.89
N SER A 305 -14.62 -30.04 -4.81
CA SER A 305 -15.37 -30.15 -3.54
C SER A 305 -15.49 -31.60 -3.02
N GLN A 306 -14.93 -32.57 -3.73
CA GLN A 306 -14.92 -33.99 -3.36
C GLN A 306 -13.54 -34.43 -2.87
N GLU A 307 -12.48 -34.02 -3.56
CA GLU A 307 -11.09 -34.30 -3.20
C GLU A 307 -10.42 -33.07 -2.58
N LEU A 308 -10.66 -32.86 -1.28
CA LEU A 308 -10.30 -31.63 -0.57
C LEU A 308 -8.80 -31.43 -0.33
N ASN A 309 -7.97 -32.42 -0.66
CA ASN A 309 -6.52 -32.39 -0.47
C ASN A 309 -5.76 -32.43 -1.81
N ASP A 310 -6.45 -32.27 -2.94
CA ASP A 310 -5.80 -32.21 -4.25
C ASP A 310 -4.89 -30.96 -4.34
N PRO A 311 -3.56 -31.14 -4.44
CA PRO A 311 -2.60 -30.02 -4.47
C PRO A 311 -2.69 -29.17 -5.73
N ALA A 312 -3.47 -29.59 -6.75
CA ALA A 312 -3.78 -28.74 -7.90
C ALA A 312 -4.80 -27.63 -7.58
N THR A 313 -5.55 -27.76 -6.48
CA THR A 313 -6.49 -26.72 -6.01
C THR A 313 -5.78 -25.71 -5.11
N SER A 314 -6.21 -24.45 -5.07
CA SER A 314 -5.54 -23.42 -4.24
C SER A 314 -5.47 -23.82 -2.76
N VAL A 315 -6.58 -24.30 -2.17
CA VAL A 315 -6.60 -24.74 -0.76
C VAL A 315 -5.77 -26.01 -0.57
N GLY A 316 -5.85 -26.97 -1.49
CA GLY A 316 -5.03 -28.18 -1.41
C GLY A 316 -3.54 -27.87 -1.47
N PHE A 317 -3.13 -26.97 -2.36
CA PHE A 317 -1.76 -26.46 -2.43
C PHE A 317 -1.33 -25.81 -1.11
N VAL A 318 -2.10 -24.85 -0.58
CA VAL A 318 -1.74 -24.16 0.67
C VAL A 318 -1.71 -25.14 1.86
N LYS A 319 -2.53 -26.19 1.88
CA LYS A 319 -2.42 -27.26 2.89
C LYS A 319 -1.06 -27.96 2.85
N THR A 320 -0.45 -28.14 1.67
CA THR A 320 0.90 -28.73 1.59
C THR A 320 1.96 -27.86 2.28
N LEU A 321 1.75 -26.55 2.36
CA LEU A 321 2.64 -25.65 3.09
C LEU A 321 2.57 -25.85 4.61
N VAL A 322 1.46 -26.38 5.13
CA VAL A 322 1.36 -26.77 6.55
C VAL A 322 2.29 -27.95 6.84
N ASP A 323 2.35 -28.94 5.95
CA ASP A 323 3.32 -30.03 6.08
C ASP A 323 4.76 -29.51 5.90
N GLY A 324 4.97 -28.60 4.96
CA GLY A 324 6.27 -27.92 4.76
C GLY A 324 6.75 -27.13 5.97
N LEU A 325 5.85 -26.46 6.71
CA LEU A 325 6.16 -25.77 7.96
C LEU A 325 6.78 -26.72 8.99
N HIS A 326 6.39 -28.00 8.99
CA HIS A 326 6.86 -29.02 9.92
C HIS A 326 7.92 -29.95 9.32
N HIS A 327 8.55 -29.58 8.19
CA HIS A 327 9.43 -30.48 7.43
C HIS A 327 10.60 -31.06 8.24
N GLU A 328 11.12 -30.32 9.24
CA GLU A 328 12.22 -30.81 10.08
C GLU A 328 11.80 -31.98 10.97
N GLU A 329 10.51 -32.17 11.21
CA GLU A 329 9.98 -33.21 12.10
C GLU A 329 9.75 -34.56 11.43
N PHE A 330 9.83 -34.63 10.10
CA PHE A 330 9.62 -35.87 9.36
C PHE A 330 10.62 -36.96 9.81
N GLU A 331 10.14 -38.21 9.91
CA GLU A 331 11.00 -39.35 10.21
C GLU A 331 12.09 -39.48 9.14
N PRO A 332 13.36 -39.77 9.48
CA PRO A 332 14.42 -39.90 8.48
C PRO A 332 14.11 -40.87 7.33
N ALA A 333 13.28 -41.89 7.57
CA ALA A 333 12.85 -42.85 6.55
C ALA A 333 11.80 -42.29 5.57
N GLU A 334 11.06 -41.26 5.98
CA GLU A 334 9.94 -40.64 5.26
C GLU A 334 10.26 -39.18 4.86
N ALA A 335 11.39 -38.65 5.33
CA ALA A 335 11.82 -37.30 5.08
C ALA A 335 12.09 -37.08 3.58
N ARG A 336 11.24 -36.26 2.97
CA ARG A 336 11.49 -35.70 1.64
C ARG A 336 12.56 -34.62 1.72
N VAL A 337 13.22 -34.35 0.59
CA VAL A 337 14.09 -33.17 0.47
C VAL A 337 13.23 -31.92 0.69
N ALA A 338 13.69 -31.04 1.57
CA ALA A 338 13.01 -29.78 1.86
C ALA A 338 12.93 -28.94 0.58
N ALA A 339 11.73 -28.51 0.22
CA ALA A 339 11.50 -27.52 -0.80
C ALA A 339 11.93 -26.13 -0.28
N PRO A 340 12.25 -25.17 -1.17
CA PRO A 340 12.57 -23.81 -0.74
C PRO A 340 11.51 -23.21 0.21
N THR A 341 10.23 -23.46 -0.07
CA THR A 341 9.09 -23.02 0.76
C THR A 341 9.13 -23.61 2.17
N ASP A 342 9.58 -24.85 2.34
CA ASP A 342 9.62 -25.48 3.66
C ASP A 342 10.56 -24.73 4.61
N THR A 343 11.68 -24.24 4.08
CA THR A 343 12.68 -23.47 4.83
C THR A 343 12.37 -21.97 4.94
N GLN A 344 11.32 -21.50 4.26
CA GLN A 344 11.02 -20.07 4.09
C GLN A 344 9.62 -19.65 4.56
N VAL A 345 8.72 -20.61 4.81
CA VAL A 345 7.41 -20.35 5.41
C VAL A 345 7.52 -20.56 6.91
N ALA A 346 7.24 -19.53 7.70
CA ALA A 346 7.32 -19.58 9.16
C ALA A 346 5.94 -19.51 9.84
N GLY A 347 4.88 -19.19 9.10
CA GLY A 347 3.53 -19.11 9.63
C GLY A 347 2.47 -19.11 8.54
N LEU A 348 1.31 -19.69 8.85
CA LEU A 348 0.13 -19.66 8.00
C LEU A 348 -1.10 -19.29 8.84
N HIS A 349 -1.87 -18.31 8.38
CA HIS A 349 -3.07 -17.82 9.05
C HIS A 349 -4.27 -17.98 8.13
N PHE A 350 -5.10 -18.99 8.41
CA PHE A 350 -6.33 -19.23 7.65
C PHE A 350 -7.51 -18.48 8.26
N TYR A 351 -8.25 -17.81 7.39
CA TYR A 351 -9.53 -17.18 7.67
C TYR A 351 -10.55 -17.63 6.61
N HIS A 352 -11.82 -17.23 6.75
CA HIS A 352 -12.81 -17.54 5.73
C HIS A 352 -12.41 -16.88 4.41
N ASN A 353 -12.16 -17.70 3.38
CA ASN A 353 -11.77 -17.30 2.02
C ASN A 353 -10.44 -16.53 1.90
N LEU A 354 -9.61 -16.54 2.93
CA LEU A 354 -8.36 -15.79 2.96
C LEU A 354 -7.28 -16.61 3.67
N VAL A 355 -6.07 -16.62 3.12
CA VAL A 355 -4.87 -17.09 3.84
C VAL A 355 -3.76 -16.06 3.76
N ILE A 356 -3.08 -15.85 4.88
CA ILE A 356 -1.88 -15.02 4.98
C ILE A 356 -0.71 -15.91 5.38
N ILE A 357 0.35 -15.89 4.58
CA ILE A 357 1.54 -16.73 4.70
C ILE A 357 2.72 -15.83 5.08
N GLU A 358 3.37 -16.14 6.19
CA GLU A 358 4.53 -15.40 6.70
C GLU A 358 5.81 -15.98 6.13
N LYS A 359 6.63 -15.13 5.52
CA LYS A 359 7.96 -15.53 5.05
C LYS A 359 9.02 -15.25 6.11
N ALA A 360 9.68 -16.28 6.62
CA ALA A 360 10.86 -16.14 7.46
C ALA A 360 11.71 -17.43 7.43
N SER A 361 12.85 -17.46 8.11
CA SER A 361 13.65 -18.68 8.22
C SER A 361 12.89 -19.73 9.04
N ASN A 362 12.59 -20.87 8.43
CA ASN A 362 12.03 -22.04 9.11
C ASN A 362 13.10 -23.12 9.23
N THR A 363 13.95 -22.96 10.23
CA THR A 363 15.14 -23.80 10.46
C THR A 363 15.43 -23.87 11.96
N GLU A 364 14.37 -24.03 12.77
CA GLU A 364 14.48 -24.08 14.23
C GLU A 364 15.15 -25.38 14.71
N GLY A 365 15.11 -26.40 13.87
CA GLY A 365 15.60 -27.75 14.12
C GLY A 365 14.53 -28.63 14.76
N THR A 366 14.58 -29.93 14.43
CA THR A 366 13.76 -30.94 15.10
C THR A 366 14.15 -31.11 16.57
N VAL A 367 13.23 -31.67 17.34
CA VAL A 367 13.50 -32.11 18.71
C VAL A 367 14.70 -33.08 18.78
N PRO A 368 15.53 -33.02 19.84
CA PRO A 368 16.70 -33.89 19.97
C PRO A 368 16.40 -35.39 19.81
N ALA A 369 17.30 -36.12 19.13
CA ALA A 369 17.15 -37.54 18.81
C ALA A 369 16.97 -38.49 20.01
N TRP A 370 17.28 -38.05 21.23
CA TRP A 370 17.06 -38.85 22.45
C TRP A 370 15.60 -38.85 22.91
N ILE A 371 14.76 -37.94 22.41
CA ILE A 371 13.33 -37.91 22.70
C ILE A 371 12.67 -39.11 22.01
N PRO A 372 12.01 -40.02 22.76
CA PRO A 372 11.40 -41.20 22.15
C PRO A 372 10.30 -40.81 21.16
N ARG A 373 10.44 -41.25 19.90
CA ARG A 373 9.42 -41.09 18.84
C ARG A 373 8.31 -42.15 18.87
N ARG A 374 8.18 -42.85 19.99
CA ARG A 374 7.13 -43.84 20.26
C ARG A 374 6.44 -43.49 21.55
N GLN A 375 5.14 -43.76 21.63
CA GLN A 375 4.36 -43.51 22.85
C GLN A 375 5.02 -44.23 24.04
N VAL A 376 5.44 -43.47 25.05
CA VAL A 376 5.96 -44.04 26.28
C VAL A 376 4.75 -44.44 27.13
N SER A 377 4.58 -45.74 27.39
CA SER A 377 3.57 -46.23 28.33
C SER A 377 3.86 -45.65 29.73
N ARG A 378 2.90 -44.93 30.31
CA ARG A 378 3.00 -44.39 31.67
C ARG A 378 2.91 -45.49 32.72
#